data_AF-A0A7R9DPK8-F1
#
_entry.id   AF-A0A7R9DPK8-F1
#
_cell.length_a   1.000
_cell.length_b   1.000
_cell.length_c   1.000
_cell.angle_alpha   90.00
_cell.angle_beta   90.00
_cell.angle_gamma   90.00
#
_symmetry.space_group_name_H-M   'P 1'
#
loop_
_entity.id
_entity.type
_entity.pdbx_description
1 polymer ?
#
loop_
_entity_poly.entity_id
_entity_poly.type
_entity_poly.pdbx_seq_one_letter_code
_entity_poly.pdbx_strand_id
1 'polypeptide(L)' 'VFIIYFQLKGRIDDCSCNVDTVDHFNNMKIYPRLQSILRKNYFRFYKVNLNRQCPFWSDDSRCAIRYCHVEPCLDVSN' A
#
# COMPACT_ATOMS: atom_id res chain seq x y z
N VAL A 1 -2.66 7.22 -3.00
CA VAL A 1 -2.72 7.76 -4.38
C VAL A 1 -1.34 8.33 -4.69
N PHE A 2 -0.45 7.51 -5.24
CA PHE A 2 0.80 7.99 -5.83
C PHE A 2 0.48 8.28 -7.30
N ILE A 3 0.48 9.55 -7.68
CA ILE A 3 0.29 9.95 -9.08
C ILE A 3 1.68 10.12 -9.68
N ILE A 4 2.10 9.11 -10.44
CA ILE A 4 3.24 9.19 -11.35
C ILE A 4 2.62 9.16 -12.75
N TYR A 5 2.89 10.18 -13.57
CA TYR A 5 2.52 10.15 -14.98
C TYR A 5 3.51 9.25 -15.70
N PHE A 6 3.04 8.12 -16.25
CA PHE A 6 3.85 7.20 -17.04
C PHE A 6 3.11 6.90 -18.35
N GLN A 7 3.78 7.11 -19.49
CA GLN A 7 3.36 6.55 -20.78
C GLN A 7 3.60 5.04 -20.72
N LEU A 8 2.53 4.26 -20.54
CA LEU A 8 2.61 2.80 -20.38
C LEU A 8 2.85 2.11 -21.73
N LYS A 9 4.06 1.57 -21.92
CA LYS A 9 4.31 0.37 -22.73
C LYS A 9 5.12 -0.63 -21.90
N GLY A 10 4.76 -1.91 -21.99
CA GLY A 10 5.09 -2.95 -21.02
C GLY A 10 6.57 -3.33 -20.84
N ARG A 11 6.77 -4.10 -19.74
CA ARG A 11 7.98 -4.48 -18.97
C ARG A 11 8.67 -3.32 -18.23
N ILE A 12 8.44 -3.34 -16.91
CA ILE A 12 9.04 -2.49 -15.89
C ILE A 12 10.48 -2.95 -15.73
N ASP A 13 11.39 -2.38 -16.50
CA ASP A 13 12.82 -2.45 -16.18
C ASP A 13 13.37 -1.04 -16.21
N ASP A 14 13.74 -0.60 -15.02
CA ASP A 14 14.60 0.54 -14.73
C ASP A 14 14.03 1.94 -15.04
N CYS A 15 13.28 2.48 -14.08
CA CYS A 15 13.02 3.91 -14.05
C CYS A 15 14.37 4.63 -13.87
N SER A 16 14.87 5.33 -14.88
CA SER A 16 16.05 6.21 -14.78
C SER A 16 15.76 7.48 -13.96
N CYS A 17 15.16 7.32 -12.78
CA CYS A 17 14.83 8.40 -11.87
C CYS A 17 15.67 8.23 -10.60
N ASN A 18 16.46 9.25 -10.25
CA ASN A 18 17.22 9.24 -9.01
C ASN A 18 16.26 9.16 -7.81
N VAL A 19 16.46 8.17 -6.95
CA VAL A 19 15.71 7.94 -5.72
C VAL A 19 15.64 9.20 -4.86
N ASP A 20 16.73 9.97 -4.77
CA ASP A 20 16.79 11.20 -3.98
C ASP A 20 15.81 12.27 -4.50
N THR A 21 15.65 12.33 -5.82
CA THR A 21 14.73 13.30 -6.46
C THR A 21 13.28 12.91 -6.19
N VAL A 22 12.97 11.62 -6.24
CA VAL A 22 11.64 11.07 -5.94
C VAL A 22 11.30 11.28 -4.47
N ASP A 23 12.23 10.94 -3.57
CA ASP A 23 12.06 11.10 -2.13
C ASP A 23 11.81 12.56 -1.76
N HIS A 24 12.68 13.46 -2.23
CA HIS A 24 12.54 14.89 -1.97
C HIS A 24 11.21 15.44 -2.49
N PHE A 25 10.84 15.10 -3.73
CA PHE A 25 9.59 15.59 -4.31
C PHE A 25 8.36 15.02 -3.60
N ASN A 26 8.36 13.72 -3.29
CA ASN A 26 7.27 13.08 -2.57
C ASN A 26 7.09 13.70 -1.19
N ASN A 27 8.17 13.80 -0.41
CA ASN A 27 8.10 14.24 0.98
C ASN A 27 7.83 15.75 1.12
N MET A 28 8.39 16.57 0.22
CA MET A 28 8.26 18.02 0.31
C MET A 28 7.01 18.58 -0.37
N LYS A 29 6.56 17.97 -1.49
CA LYS A 29 5.50 18.56 -2.33
C LYS A 29 4.21 17.76 -2.30
N ILE A 30 4.28 16.42 -2.37
CA ILE A 30 3.12 15.55 -2.58
C ILE A 30 2.49 15.10 -1.26
N TYR A 31 3.29 14.54 -0.36
CA TYR A 31 2.84 13.94 0.89
C TYR A 31 1.98 14.89 1.75
N PRO A 32 2.37 16.16 2.00
CA PRO A 32 1.56 17.06 2.81
C PRO A 32 0.18 17.35 2.19
N ARG A 33 0.12 17.47 0.86
CA ARG A 33 -1.13 17.73 0.13
C ARG A 33 -2.03 16.51 0.10
N LEU A 34 -1.44 15.34 -0.15
CA LEU A 34 -2.17 14.08 -0.16
C LEU A 34 -2.76 13.80 1.22
N GLN A 35 -2.00 14.02 2.29
CA GLN A 35 -2.46 13.83 3.66
C GLN A 35 -3.63 14.76 4.01
N SER A 36 -3.62 15.99 3.50
CA SER A 36 -4.76 16.92 3.66
C SER A 36 -6.01 16.44 2.92
N ILE A 37 -5.86 15.89 1.71
CA ILE A 37 -6.98 15.47 0.86
C ILE A 37 -7.60 14.16 1.36
N LEU A 38 -6.78 13.18 1.76
CA LEU A 38 -7.26 11.87 2.25
C LEU A 38 -8.11 11.98 3.53
N ARG A 39 -7.95 13.07 4.30
CA ARG A 39 -8.76 13.35 5.49
C ARG A 39 -10.13 13.97 5.16
N LYS A 40 -10.38 14.42 3.93
CA LYS A 40 -11.66 15.01 3.53
C LYS A 40 -12.73 13.92 3.41
N ASN A 41 -13.98 14.26 3.74
CA ASN A 41 -15.12 13.33 3.72
C ASN A 41 -15.27 12.59 2.39
N TYR A 42 -14.97 13.24 1.28
CA TYR A 42 -15.04 12.61 -0.04
C TYR A 42 -14.08 11.41 -0.19
N PHE A 43 -12.86 11.51 0.33
CA PHE A 43 -11.82 10.48 0.17
C PHE A 43 -11.72 9.52 1.36
N ARG A 44 -12.29 9.89 2.51
CA ARG A 44 -12.24 9.11 3.75
C ARG A 44 -13.04 7.80 3.65
N PHE A 45 -14.14 7.80 2.91
CA PHE A 45 -15.04 6.65 2.82
C PHE A 45 -14.84 5.90 1.50
N TYR A 46 -14.60 4.60 1.60
CA TYR A 46 -14.46 3.72 0.46
C TYR A 46 -15.52 2.62 0.50
N LYS A 47 -16.27 2.47 -0.59
CA LYS A 47 -17.28 1.40 -0.71
C LYS A 47 -16.56 0.09 -0.99
N VAL A 48 -16.63 -0.83 -0.03
CA VAL A 48 -16.04 -2.17 -0.12
C VAL A 48 -17.09 -3.23 0.21
N ASN A 49 -17.00 -4.38 -0.45
CA ASN A 49 -17.76 -5.57 -0.09
C ASN A 49 -16.93 -6.45 0.84
N LEU A 50 -17.15 -6.33 2.15
CA LEU A 50 -16.49 -7.16 3.17
C LEU A 50 -17.10 -8.57 3.30
N ASN A 51 -18.27 -8.80 2.71
CA ASN A 51 -18.98 -10.09 2.75
C ASN A 51 -18.69 -10.96 1.53
N ARG A 52 -17.68 -10.61 0.73
CA ARG A 52 -17.28 -11.42 -0.40
C ARG A 52 -16.65 -12.70 0.11
N GLN A 53 -17.31 -13.83 -0.15
CA GLN A 53 -16.77 -15.14 0.20
C GLN A 53 -15.46 -15.41 -0.55
N CYS A 54 -14.49 -16.01 0.14
CA CYS A 54 -13.24 -16.45 -0.45
C CYS A 54 -13.53 -17.55 -1.50
N PRO A 55 -13.06 -17.42 -2.75
CA PRO A 55 -13.32 -18.41 -3.79
C PRO A 55 -12.49 -19.69 -3.66
N PHE A 56 -11.55 -19.76 -2.70
CA PHE A 56 -10.57 -20.84 -2.59
C PHE A 56 -10.77 -21.74 -1.36
N TRP A 57 -11.22 -21.20 -0.23
CA TRP A 57 -11.47 -21.97 1.00
C TRP A 57 -12.53 -21.27 1.88
N SER A 58 -13.17 -22.05 2.76
CA SER A 58 -14.10 -21.52 3.76
C SER A 58 -13.35 -20.68 4.79
N ASP A 59 -13.80 -19.44 4.99
CA ASP A 59 -13.24 -18.55 6.00
C ASP A 59 -14.09 -18.62 7.28
N ASP A 60 -13.54 -19.22 8.33
CA ASP A 60 -14.19 -19.31 9.64
C ASP A 60 -14.03 -18.02 10.46
N SER A 61 -13.51 -16.93 9.86
CA SER A 61 -13.26 -15.64 10.51
C SER A 61 -12.25 -15.72 11.66
N ARG A 62 -11.50 -16.82 11.77
CA ARG A 62 -10.55 -17.09 12.84
C ARG A 62 -9.12 -16.97 12.30
N CYS A 63 -8.37 -16.03 12.85
CA CYS A 63 -6.92 -15.92 12.65
C CYS A 63 -6.18 -16.94 13.52
N ALA A 64 -6.50 -18.23 13.39
CA ALA A 64 -5.82 -19.33 14.10
C ALA A 64 -4.95 -20.18 13.15
N ILE A 65 -4.99 -19.89 11.86
CA ILE A 65 -4.23 -20.61 10.84
C ILE A 65 -2.77 -20.12 10.89
N ARG A 66 -1.81 -21.05 10.92
CA ARG A 66 -0.36 -20.74 10.96
C ARG A 66 0.11 -19.83 9.82
N TYR A 67 -0.62 -19.81 8.71
CA TYR A 67 -0.33 -18.98 7.53
C TYR A 67 -0.93 -17.56 7.58
N CYS A 68 -1.69 -17.23 8.62
CA CYS A 68 -2.31 -15.90 8.78
C CYS A 68 -1.51 -14.97 9.71
N HIS A 69 -0.35 -15.42 10.20
CA HIS A 69 0.56 -14.60 10.98
C HIS A 69 1.95 -14.58 10.34
N VAL A 70 2.68 -13.49 10.56
CA VAL A 70 4.09 -13.37 10.25
C VAL A 70 4.91 -13.92 11.40
N GLU A 71 6.05 -14.55 11.11
CA GLU A 71 7.00 -14.93 12.14
C GLU A 71 7.60 -13.65 12.75
N PRO A 72 7.58 -13.49 14.09
CA PRO A 72 8.17 -12.32 14.72
C PRO A 72 9.68 -12.34 14.51
N CYS A 73 10.26 -11.17 14.25
CA CYS A 73 11.71 -11.03 14.22
C CYS A 73 12.26 -11.37 15.61
N LEU A 74 13.27 -12.25 15.67
CA LEU A 74 14.03 -12.46 16.90
C LEU A 74 14.87 -11.20 17.12
N ASP A 75 14.67 -10.52 18.26
CA ASP A 75 15.59 -9.48 18.70
C ASP A 75 16.96 -10.13 18.87
N VAL A 76 17.91 -9.74 18.03
CA VAL A 76 19.32 -10.09 18.24
C VAL A 76 19.78 -9.26 19.43
N SER A 77 19.61 -9.78 20.64
CA SER A 77 20.34 -9.30 21.80
C SER A 77 21.81 -9.71 21.65
N ASN A 78 22.59 -8.85 20.98
CA ASN A 78 24.00 -8.57 21.24
C ASN A 78 24.46 -7.35 20.44
#